data_AF-A0A521YU28-F1
#
_entry.id   AF-A0A521YU28-F1
#
_cell.length_a   1.000
_cell.length_b   1.000
_cell.length_c   1.000
_cell.angle_alpha   90.00
_cell.angle_beta   90.00
_cell.angle_gamma   90.00
#
_symmetry.space_group_name_H-M   'P 1'
#
loop_
_entity.id
_entity.type
_entity.pdbx_description
1 polymer ?
#
loop_
_entity_poly.entity_id
_entity_poly.type
_entity_poly.pdbx_seq_one_letter_code
_entity_poly.pdbx_strand_id
1 'polypeptide(L)'
;MAQPVQFVITVDFSDEEANAVAGRASVRTAALDGLFTAIKSTLDQILTNLALIQRDDGALLDGTVLIQTLSSEVLALLSSTAWAVRGAWLTGTVYAKGDLVKQSGIVYVCMTAHTAGVFADDLAADKWGQVTANATAATTSFAPTSKISAVTVQAAIQELDDELRPSIAILNHQLYNGL
;
A
#
# COMPACT_ATOMS: atom_id res chain seq x y z
N MET A 1 -16.39 -8.01 -14.68
CA MET A 1 -17.47 -7.32 -15.41
C MET A 1 -17.29 -7.57 -16.90
N ALA A 2 -18.37 -7.52 -17.68
CA ALA A 2 -18.26 -7.57 -19.14
C ALA A 2 -17.62 -6.28 -19.66
N GLN A 3 -16.87 -6.37 -20.75
CA GLN A 3 -16.31 -5.20 -21.42
C GLN A 3 -17.46 -4.36 -22.02
N PRO A 4 -17.32 -3.02 -22.10
CA PRO A 4 -18.33 -2.18 -22.71
C PRO A 4 -18.53 -2.58 -24.17
N VAL A 5 -19.78 -2.61 -24.60
CA VAL A 5 -20.14 -2.90 -25.99
C VAL A 5 -19.63 -1.77 -26.87
N GLN A 6 -18.87 -2.13 -27.91
CA GLN A 6 -18.43 -1.17 -28.91
C GLN A 6 -19.64 -0.58 -29.64
N PHE A 7 -19.73 0.74 -29.68
CA PHE A 7 -20.74 1.41 -30.48
C PHE A 7 -20.45 1.19 -31.98
N VAL A 8 -21.45 0.72 -32.71
CA VAL A 8 -21.40 0.52 -34.16
C VAL A 8 -22.52 1.32 -34.80
N ILE A 9 -22.16 2.18 -35.75
CA ILE A 9 -23.13 2.91 -36.55
C ILE A 9 -23.83 1.90 -37.46
N THR A 10 -25.13 1.69 -37.24
CA THR A 10 -25.93 0.69 -37.96
C THR A 10 -26.84 1.32 -39.02
N VAL A 11 -26.94 2.65 -39.05
CA VAL A 11 -27.74 3.40 -40.02
C VAL A 11 -26.94 4.59 -40.56
N ASP A 12 -27.03 4.80 -41.86
CA ASP A 12 -26.44 5.92 -42.59
C ASP A 12 -27.57 6.82 -43.10
N PHE A 13 -27.46 8.12 -42.81
CA PHE A 13 -28.45 9.13 -43.21
C PHE A 13 -28.19 9.69 -44.62
N SER A 14 -27.10 9.30 -45.28
CA SER A 14 -26.71 9.78 -46.61
C SER A 14 -27.78 9.49 -47.68
N ASP A 15 -28.39 8.30 -47.63
CA ASP A 15 -29.49 7.91 -48.52
C ASP A 15 -30.78 8.71 -48.24
N GLU A 16 -30.95 9.17 -47.00
CA GLU A 16 -32.13 9.95 -46.58
C GLU A 16 -32.00 11.42 -46.98
N GLU A 17 -30.78 11.97 -46.97
CA GLU A 17 -30.46 13.27 -47.55
C GLU A 17 -30.60 13.26 -49.07
N ALA A 18 -30.11 12.21 -49.74
CA ALA A 18 -30.21 12.08 -51.20
C ALA A 18 -31.66 11.99 -51.71
N ASN A 19 -32.58 11.47 -50.89
CA ASN A 19 -33.99 11.28 -51.22
C ASN A 19 -34.92 12.31 -50.55
N ALA A 20 -34.39 13.40 -49.99
CA ALA A 20 -35.20 14.40 -49.29
C ALA A 20 -36.16 15.14 -50.24
N VAL A 21 -37.45 15.20 -49.88
CA VAL A 21 -38.50 15.93 -50.63
C VAL A 21 -39.03 17.07 -49.78
N ALA A 22 -39.22 18.25 -50.40
CA ALA A 22 -39.73 19.45 -49.73
C ALA A 22 -41.08 19.16 -49.02
N GLY A 23 -41.14 19.46 -47.72
CA GLY A 23 -42.34 19.29 -46.89
C GLY A 23 -42.47 17.94 -46.17
N ARG A 24 -41.51 17.01 -46.31
CA ARG A 24 -41.47 15.73 -45.58
C ARG A 24 -40.18 15.63 -44.75
N ALA A 25 -40.29 15.15 -43.50
CA ALA A 25 -39.12 14.74 -42.74
C ALA A 25 -38.50 13.47 -43.37
N SER A 26 -37.23 13.55 -43.79
CA SER A 26 -36.45 12.42 -44.30
C SER A 26 -35.90 11.54 -43.17
N VAL A 27 -35.67 12.13 -41.99
CA VAL A 27 -35.08 11.46 -40.82
C VAL A 27 -36.02 10.39 -40.26
N ARG A 28 -35.53 9.15 -40.20
CA ARG A 28 -36.19 8.06 -39.47
C ARG A 28 -35.93 8.16 -37.98
N THR A 29 -36.85 8.77 -37.23
CA THR A 29 -36.72 8.97 -35.78
C THR A 29 -36.45 7.67 -35.01
N ALA A 30 -37.08 6.55 -35.38
CA ALA A 30 -36.83 5.25 -34.73
C ALA A 30 -35.40 4.72 -34.94
N ALA A 31 -34.78 5.00 -36.09
CA ALA A 31 -33.40 4.62 -36.36
C ALA A 31 -32.42 5.47 -35.54
N LEU A 32 -32.70 6.76 -35.44
CA LEU A 32 -31.97 7.71 -34.59
C LEU A 32 -32.10 7.35 -33.09
N ASP A 33 -33.30 7.01 -32.63
CA ASP A 33 -33.55 6.53 -31.26
C ASP A 33 -32.78 5.24 -30.96
N GLY A 34 -32.67 4.34 -31.94
CA GLY A 34 -31.85 3.14 -31.85
C GLY A 34 -30.36 3.45 -31.66
N LEU A 35 -29.80 4.40 -32.43
CA LEU A 35 -28.42 4.85 -32.26
C LEU A 35 -28.20 5.48 -30.88
N PHE A 36 -29.11 6.35 -30.42
CA PHE A 36 -28.99 6.96 -29.09
C PHE A 36 -29.09 5.93 -27.97
N THR A 37 -29.94 4.91 -28.13
CA THR A 37 -30.03 3.79 -27.18
C THR A 37 -28.72 3.01 -27.13
N ALA A 38 -28.10 2.73 -28.29
CA ALA A 38 -26.81 2.06 -28.36
C ALA A 38 -25.69 2.89 -27.71
N ILE A 39 -25.61 4.19 -28.01
CA ILE A 39 -24.65 5.12 -27.40
C ILE A 39 -24.83 5.16 -25.88
N LYS A 40 -26.08 5.29 -25.41
CA LYS A 40 -26.40 5.27 -23.99
C LYS A 40 -25.91 3.99 -23.33
N SER A 41 -26.18 2.83 -23.93
CA SER A 41 -25.75 1.54 -23.40
C SER A 41 -24.22 1.47 -23.27
N THR A 42 -23.47 1.90 -24.29
CA THR A 42 -22.00 1.93 -24.22
C THR A 42 -21.52 2.90 -23.13
N LEU A 43 -22.11 4.09 -23.03
CA LEU A 43 -21.72 5.09 -22.03
C LEU A 43 -21.99 4.63 -20.60
N ASP A 44 -23.17 4.08 -20.33
CA ASP A 44 -23.54 3.56 -19.00
C ASP A 44 -22.56 2.46 -18.54
N GLN A 45 -22.15 1.58 -19.47
CA GLN A 45 -21.18 0.51 -19.19
C GLN A 45 -19.78 1.07 -18.93
N ILE A 46 -19.34 2.09 -19.67
CA ILE A 46 -18.06 2.77 -19.43
C ILE A 46 -18.05 3.45 -18.06
N LEU A 47 -19.12 4.19 -17.72
CA LEU A 47 -19.24 4.85 -16.43
C LEU A 47 -19.24 3.85 -15.28
N THR A 48 -19.93 2.71 -15.44
CA THR A 48 -19.91 1.62 -14.45
C THR A 48 -18.50 1.05 -14.27
N ASN A 49 -17.76 0.84 -15.36
CA ASN A 49 -16.37 0.39 -15.28
C ASN A 49 -15.45 1.42 -14.62
N LEU A 50 -15.64 2.71 -14.93
CA LEU A 50 -14.83 3.77 -14.34
C LEU A 50 -15.02 3.85 -12.83
N ALA A 51 -16.24 3.68 -12.34
CA ALA A 51 -16.55 3.64 -10.90
C ALA A 51 -15.85 2.49 -10.15
N LEU A 52 -15.42 1.44 -10.84
CA LEU A 52 -14.61 0.37 -10.24
C LEU A 52 -13.12 0.74 -10.11
N ILE A 53 -12.67 1.75 -10.85
CA ILE A 53 -11.25 2.12 -11.00
C ILE A 53 -10.95 3.44 -10.27
N GLN A 54 -11.92 4.35 -10.18
CA GLN A 54 -11.74 5.72 -9.69
C GLN A 54 -12.73 6.07 -8.58
N ARG A 55 -12.24 6.74 -7.54
CA ARG A 55 -13.00 7.36 -6.45
C ARG A 55 -13.60 8.70 -6.87
N ASP A 56 -14.58 9.18 -6.11
CA ASP A 56 -15.24 10.47 -6.35
C ASP A 56 -14.28 11.69 -6.28
N ASP A 57 -13.15 11.56 -5.58
CA ASP A 57 -12.09 12.58 -5.51
C ASP A 57 -11.08 12.52 -6.67
N GLY A 58 -11.32 11.63 -7.64
CA GLY A 58 -10.47 11.44 -8.82
C GLY A 58 -9.25 10.54 -8.58
N ALA A 59 -9.01 10.08 -7.36
CA ALA A 59 -7.96 9.12 -7.05
C ALA A 59 -8.35 7.71 -7.53
N LEU A 60 -7.37 6.81 -7.66
CA LEU A 60 -7.66 5.39 -7.94
C LEU A 60 -8.40 4.76 -6.76
N LEU A 61 -9.34 3.87 -7.05
CA LEU A 61 -10.05 3.08 -6.06
C LEU A 61 -9.07 2.11 -5.38
N ASP A 62 -9.25 1.90 -4.08
CA ASP A 62 -8.38 1.00 -3.30
C ASP A 62 -8.41 -0.42 -3.89
N GLY A 63 -7.23 -1.03 -4.02
CA GLY A 63 -7.08 -2.37 -4.58
C GLY A 63 -7.11 -2.45 -6.12
N THR A 64 -7.29 -1.33 -6.82
CA THR A 64 -7.21 -1.28 -8.30
C THR A 64 -5.81 -1.61 -8.80
N VAL A 65 -4.79 -1.17 -8.06
CA VAL A 65 -3.38 -1.46 -8.37
C VAL A 65 -2.90 -2.56 -7.44
N LEU A 66 -2.60 -3.72 -8.00
CA LEU A 66 -2.08 -4.87 -7.28
C LEU A 66 -0.59 -5.04 -7.58
N ILE A 67 0.16 -5.64 -6.65
CA ILE A 67 1.63 -5.80 -6.81
C ILE A 67 1.97 -6.55 -8.12
N GLN A 68 1.16 -7.53 -8.50
CA GLN A 68 1.33 -8.33 -9.72
C GLN A 68 0.93 -7.60 -11.01
N THR A 69 0.24 -6.46 -10.91
CA THR A 69 -0.12 -5.62 -12.08
C THR A 69 0.95 -4.58 -12.40
N LEU A 70 1.91 -4.39 -11.50
CA LEU A 70 3.06 -3.51 -11.73
C LEU A 70 4.11 -4.25 -12.58
N SER A 71 4.81 -3.51 -13.43
CA SER A 71 5.86 -4.09 -14.28
C SER A 71 7.07 -4.54 -13.45
N SER A 72 7.86 -5.47 -14.00
CA SER A 72 9.11 -5.93 -13.40
C SER A 72 10.08 -4.80 -13.08
N GLU A 73 10.09 -3.74 -13.89
CA GLU A 73 10.97 -2.58 -13.76
C GLU A 73 10.52 -1.66 -12.62
N VAL A 74 9.21 -1.44 -12.47
CA VAL A 74 8.65 -0.70 -11.32
C VAL A 74 8.88 -1.48 -10.04
N LEU A 75 8.68 -2.81 -10.07
CA LEU A 75 9.06 -3.68 -8.96
C LEU A 75 10.55 -3.58 -8.67
N ALA A 76 11.42 -3.59 -9.68
CA ALA A 76 12.85 -3.49 -9.51
C ALA A 76 13.28 -2.13 -8.94
N LEU A 77 12.61 -1.04 -9.30
CA LEU A 77 12.83 0.29 -8.73
C LEU A 77 12.40 0.36 -7.26
N LEU A 78 11.27 -0.28 -6.92
CA LEU A 78 10.83 -0.45 -5.52
C LEU A 78 11.70 -1.45 -4.74
N SER A 79 12.38 -2.36 -5.44
CA SER A 79 13.20 -3.45 -4.88
C SER A 79 14.69 -3.19 -5.04
N SER A 80 15.14 -1.98 -5.41
CA SER A 80 16.53 -1.78 -5.80
C SER A 80 17.44 -1.83 -4.59
N THR A 81 17.98 -3.03 -4.36
CA THR A 81 19.22 -3.44 -3.71
C THR A 81 19.22 -4.10 -2.32
N ALA A 82 18.11 -4.19 -1.58
CA ALA A 82 18.13 -5.02 -0.35
C ALA A 82 16.80 -5.69 0.05
N TRP A 83 15.67 -5.32 -0.57
CA TRP A 83 14.34 -5.68 -0.07
C TRP A 83 13.47 -6.16 -1.23
N ALA A 84 12.84 -7.33 -1.10
CA ALA A 84 12.00 -7.94 -2.14
C ALA A 84 10.53 -7.93 -1.69
N VAL A 85 9.66 -7.19 -2.38
CA VAL A 85 8.25 -7.06 -1.97
C VAL A 85 7.44 -8.30 -2.36
N ARG A 86 6.97 -9.05 -1.36
CA ARG A 86 6.16 -10.27 -1.54
C ARG A 86 4.65 -10.05 -1.42
N GLY A 87 4.21 -8.89 -0.91
CA GLY A 87 2.79 -8.60 -0.72
C GLY A 87 2.25 -9.11 0.63
N ALA A 88 1.07 -9.70 0.67
CA ALA A 88 0.48 -10.21 1.92
C ALA A 88 1.25 -11.44 2.45
N TRP A 89 1.39 -11.55 3.78
CA TRP A 89 1.98 -12.74 4.40
C TRP A 89 1.05 -13.96 4.24
N LEU A 90 1.63 -15.12 3.95
CA LEU A 90 0.91 -16.38 3.76
C LEU A 90 1.64 -17.52 4.49
N THR A 91 0.88 -18.32 5.25
CA THR A 91 1.41 -19.53 5.91
C THR A 91 1.90 -20.56 4.89
N GLY A 92 2.91 -21.36 5.26
CA GLY A 92 3.55 -22.37 4.40
C GLY A 92 4.46 -21.81 3.31
N THR A 93 4.59 -20.49 3.19
CA THR A 93 5.44 -19.85 2.17
C THR A 93 6.89 -19.79 2.62
N VAL A 94 7.83 -20.09 1.71
CA VAL A 94 9.27 -19.92 1.97
C VAL A 94 9.66 -18.47 1.73
N TYR A 95 10.15 -17.81 2.77
CA TYR A 95 10.64 -16.43 2.72
C TYR A 95 12.16 -16.39 2.89
N ALA A 96 12.81 -15.59 2.06
CA ALA A 96 14.24 -15.29 2.12
C ALA A 96 14.49 -14.03 2.95
N LYS A 97 15.70 -13.89 3.48
CA LYS A 97 16.11 -12.66 4.18
C LYS A 97 15.98 -11.45 3.24
N GLY A 98 15.32 -10.39 3.72
CA GLY A 98 15.00 -9.20 2.94
C GLY A 98 13.63 -9.23 2.26
N ASP A 99 12.89 -10.33 2.32
CA ASP A 99 11.51 -10.36 1.83
C ASP A 99 10.61 -9.46 2.68
N LEU A 100 9.86 -8.58 2.03
CA LEU A 100 8.87 -7.68 2.62
C LEU A 100 7.47 -8.28 2.51
N VAL A 101 6.76 -8.36 3.63
CA VAL A 101 5.37 -8.82 3.70
C VAL A 101 4.48 -7.81 4.44
N LYS A 102 3.19 -7.83 4.15
CA LYS A 102 2.16 -7.09 4.87
C LYS A 102 1.32 -8.04 5.70
N GLN A 103 1.18 -7.76 6.99
CA GLN A 103 0.31 -8.49 7.90
C GLN A 103 -0.47 -7.49 8.77
N SER A 104 -1.80 -7.62 8.80
CA SER A 104 -2.70 -6.73 9.58
C SER A 104 -2.46 -5.23 9.36
N GLY A 105 -2.06 -4.82 8.15
CA GLY A 105 -1.83 -3.42 7.81
C GLY A 105 -0.39 -2.93 8.04
N ILE A 106 0.45 -3.71 8.73
CA ILE A 106 1.84 -3.36 9.04
C ILE A 106 2.78 -4.08 8.06
N VAL A 107 3.87 -3.42 7.68
CA VAL A 107 4.91 -3.97 6.82
C VAL A 107 6.02 -4.58 7.68
N TYR A 108 6.39 -5.81 7.37
CA TYR A 108 7.45 -6.57 8.01
C TYR A 108 8.49 -7.00 6.98
N VAL A 109 9.74 -7.10 7.41
CA VAL A 109 10.86 -7.62 6.62
C VAL A 109 11.37 -8.90 7.26
N CYS A 110 11.60 -9.92 6.44
CA CYS A 110 12.12 -11.21 6.87
C CYS A 110 13.59 -11.05 7.27
N MET A 111 13.89 -11.27 8.56
CA MET A 111 15.23 -11.17 9.14
C MET A 111 16.05 -12.45 8.96
N THR A 112 15.37 -13.59 8.95
CA THR A 112 15.98 -14.92 8.82
C THR A 112 15.18 -15.76 7.84
N ALA A 113 15.85 -16.39 6.86
CA ALA A 113 15.17 -17.24 5.90
C ALA A 113 14.48 -18.42 6.60
N HIS A 114 13.19 -18.62 6.33
CA HIS A 114 12.39 -19.68 6.94
C HIS A 114 11.17 -20.03 6.08
N THR A 115 10.54 -21.17 6.39
CA THR A 115 9.18 -21.47 5.92
C THR A 115 8.20 -20.95 6.97
N ALA A 116 7.25 -20.11 6.54
CA ALA A 116 6.28 -19.49 7.43
C ALA A 116 5.35 -20.52 8.08
N GLY A 117 5.23 -20.46 9.40
CA GLY A 117 4.28 -21.27 10.17
C GLY A 117 3.12 -20.40 10.62
N VAL A 118 3.08 -20.11 11.92
CA VAL A 118 2.16 -19.14 12.52
C VAL A 118 2.90 -17.82 12.67
N PHE A 119 2.31 -16.73 12.15
CA PHE A 119 2.96 -15.42 12.13
C PHE A 119 3.39 -14.94 13.52
N ALA A 120 2.55 -15.13 14.55
CA ALA A 120 2.85 -14.69 15.92
C ALA A 120 4.07 -15.43 16.50
N ASP A 121 4.19 -16.73 16.23
CA ASP A 121 5.33 -17.54 16.68
C ASP A 121 6.61 -17.16 15.94
N ASP A 122 6.51 -16.93 14.62
CA ASP A 122 7.63 -16.48 13.80
C ASP A 122 8.11 -15.07 14.21
N LEU A 123 7.17 -14.18 14.58
CA LEU A 123 7.47 -12.84 15.10
C LEU A 123 8.14 -12.89 16.48
N ALA A 124 7.63 -13.73 17.38
CA ALA A 124 8.24 -13.93 18.71
C ALA A 124 9.62 -14.58 18.66
N ALA A 125 9.93 -15.28 17.56
CA ALA A 125 11.24 -15.86 17.26
C ALA A 125 12.17 -14.90 16.47
N ASP A 126 11.85 -13.61 16.40
CA ASP A 126 12.62 -12.56 15.71
C ASP A 126 12.86 -12.81 14.20
N LYS A 127 12.05 -13.65 13.55
CA LYS A 127 12.16 -13.92 12.11
C LYS A 127 11.62 -12.78 11.26
N TRP A 128 10.77 -11.92 11.83
CA TRP A 128 10.15 -10.76 11.19
C TRP A 128 10.51 -9.49 11.95
N GLY A 129 11.13 -8.52 11.26
CA GLY A 129 11.34 -7.18 11.78
C GLY A 129 10.28 -6.23 11.24
N GLN A 130 9.67 -5.43 12.11
CA GLN A 130 8.72 -4.41 11.67
C GLN A 130 9.46 -3.27 10.97
N VAL A 131 8.97 -2.86 9.79
CA VAL A 131 9.49 -1.70 9.07
C VAL A 131 8.82 -0.46 9.66
N THR A 132 9.48 0.18 10.60
CA THR A 132 8.98 1.40 11.26
C THR A 132 9.78 2.61 10.78
N ALA A 133 9.11 3.61 10.23
CA ALA A 133 9.77 4.81 9.71
C ALA A 133 10.30 5.74 10.82
N ASN A 134 9.71 5.72 12.02
CA ASN A 134 9.97 6.71 13.07
C ASN A 134 10.18 6.03 14.44
N ALA A 135 11.33 5.38 14.64
CA ALA A 135 11.67 4.82 15.94
C ALA A 135 12.00 5.96 16.93
N THR A 136 11.35 5.97 18.09
CA THR A 136 11.69 6.88 19.20
C THR A 136 12.40 6.10 20.30
N ALA A 137 13.20 6.76 21.14
CA ALA A 137 13.87 6.10 22.26
C ALA A 137 12.88 5.33 23.18
N ALA A 138 11.63 5.80 23.28
CA ALA A 138 10.58 5.16 24.06
C ALA A 138 10.03 3.85 23.43
N THR A 139 10.15 3.70 22.11
CA THR A 139 9.57 2.57 21.35
C THR A 139 10.62 1.61 20.79
N THR A 140 11.90 1.99 20.78
CA THR A 140 13.02 1.11 20.43
C THR A 140 13.31 0.11 21.56
N SER A 141 12.97 -1.15 21.33
CA SER A 141 13.32 -2.26 22.24
C SER A 141 14.67 -2.88 21.91
N PHE A 142 15.34 -3.40 22.94
CA PHE A 142 16.58 -4.19 22.80
C PHE A 142 16.65 -5.25 23.89
N ALA A 143 17.45 -6.29 23.68
CA ALA A 143 17.72 -7.33 24.69
C ALA A 143 19.04 -7.02 25.41
N PRO A 144 19.02 -6.55 26.67
CA PRO A 144 20.25 -6.28 27.40
C PRO A 144 21.03 -7.57 27.69
N THR A 145 22.36 -7.49 27.62
CA THR A 145 23.25 -8.65 27.82
C THR A 145 23.84 -8.78 29.23
N SER A 146 23.81 -7.75 30.08
CA SER A 146 24.26 -7.88 31.49
C SER A 146 23.85 -6.73 32.41
N LYS A 147 24.31 -5.50 32.15
CA LYS A 147 24.28 -4.44 33.17
C LYS A 147 23.03 -3.56 33.19
N ILE A 148 22.37 -3.44 32.04
CA ILE A 148 21.19 -2.61 31.87
C ILE A 148 19.99 -3.55 32.00
N SER A 149 19.07 -3.28 32.91
CA SER A 149 17.85 -4.09 33.09
C SER A 149 16.70 -3.58 32.21
N ALA A 150 16.79 -2.35 31.72
CA ALA A 150 15.86 -1.76 30.79
C ALA A 150 15.75 -2.50 29.45
N VAL A 151 14.52 -2.58 28.93
CA VAL A 151 14.19 -3.18 27.62
C VAL A 151 13.88 -2.15 26.54
N THR A 152 13.92 -0.84 26.88
CA THR A 152 13.78 0.28 25.94
C THR A 152 14.91 1.27 26.09
N VAL A 153 15.30 1.93 24.99
CA VAL A 153 16.43 2.88 24.99
C VAL A 153 16.21 4.03 25.97
N GLN A 154 14.97 4.55 26.08
CA GLN A 154 14.65 5.62 27.05
C GLN A 154 14.87 5.16 28.49
N ALA A 155 14.43 3.95 28.85
CA ALA A 155 14.60 3.42 30.19
C ALA A 155 16.07 3.12 30.50
N ALA A 156 16.86 2.72 29.50
CA ALA A 156 18.30 2.50 29.66
C ALA A 156 19.06 3.80 29.96
N ILE A 157 18.70 4.90 29.28
CA ILE A 157 19.26 6.22 29.56
C ILE A 157 18.87 6.68 30.96
N GLN A 158 17.62 6.46 31.36
CA GLN A 158 17.14 6.76 32.71
C GLN A 158 17.94 6.00 33.78
N GLU A 159 18.15 4.69 33.57
CA GLU A 159 18.92 3.82 34.47
C GLU A 159 20.36 4.32 34.63
N LEU A 160 21.01 4.71 33.53
CA LEU A 160 22.36 5.29 33.56
C LEU A 160 22.41 6.67 34.22
N ASP A 161 21.40 7.54 33.97
CA ASP A 161 21.30 8.85 34.62
C ASP A 161 21.14 8.71 36.13
N ASP A 162 20.29 7.79 36.57
CA ASP A 162 20.06 7.51 37.99
C ASP A 162 21.32 6.95 38.68
N GLU A 163 22.19 6.22 37.97
CA GLU A 163 23.49 5.74 38.47
C GLU A 163 24.54 6.88 38.56
N LEU A 164 24.58 7.78 37.58
CA LEU A 164 25.59 8.85 37.50
C LEU A 164 25.24 10.09 38.33
N ARG A 165 23.96 10.41 38.51
CA ARG A 165 23.51 11.62 39.23
C ARG A 165 24.01 11.69 40.69
N PRO A 166 24.02 10.61 41.49
CA PRO A 166 24.56 10.62 42.84
C PRO A 166 26.08 10.84 42.90
N SER A 167 26.83 10.25 41.97
CA SER A 167 28.30 10.35 41.95
C SER A 167 28.79 11.76 41.62
N ILE A 168 28.09 12.46 40.71
CA ILE A 168 28.34 13.87 40.40
C ILE A 168 28.00 14.78 41.59
N ALA A 169 26.90 14.52 42.30
CA ALA A 169 26.50 15.31 43.47
C ALA A 169 27.52 15.22 44.62
N ILE A 170 28.06 14.02 44.87
CA ILE A 170 29.10 13.80 45.88
C ILE A 170 30.40 14.51 45.49
N LEU A 171 30.82 14.40 44.23
CA LEU A 171 32.03 15.07 43.73
C LEU A 171 31.93 16.59 43.88
N ASN A 172 30.78 17.18 43.53
CA ASN A 172 30.54 18.61 43.69
C ASN A 172 30.56 19.03 45.17
N HIS A 173 29.96 18.24 46.07
CA HIS A 173 30.03 18.52 47.50
C HIS A 173 31.48 18.48 48.02
N GLN A 174 32.28 17.50 47.59
CA GLN A 174 33.67 17.34 48.03
C GLN A 174 34.60 18.44 47.50
N LEU A 175 34.34 18.96 46.30
CA LEU A 175 35.16 20.01 45.66
C LEU A 175 34.76 21.43 46.06
N TYR A 176 33.49 21.68 46.36
CA TYR A 176 32.98 23.05 46.62
C TYR A 176 32.65 23.35 48.08
N ASN A 177 32.40 22.35 48.94
CA ASN A 177 32.12 22.57 50.37
C ASN A 177 33.34 22.31 51.28
N GLY A 178 34.52 22.07 50.70
CA GLY A 178 35.78 21.83 51.40
C GLY A 178 36.74 23.04 51.48
N LEU A 179 36.29 24.23 51.08
CA LEU A 179 36.98 25.51 51.25
C LEU A 179 36.28 26.38 52.30
#